data_AF-A0A0F9VLW0-F1
#
_entry.id   AF-A0A0F9VLW0-F1
#
_cell.length_a   1.000
_cell.length_b   1.000
_cell.length_c   1.000
_cell.angle_alpha   90.00
_cell.angle_beta   90.00
_cell.angle_gamma   90.00
#
_symmetry.space_group_name_H-M   'P 1'
#
loop_
_entity.id
_entity.type
_entity.pdbx_description
1 polymer ?
#
loop_
_entity_poly.entity_id
_entity_poly.type
_entity_poly.pdbx_seq_one_letter_code
_entity_poly.pdbx_strand_id
1 'polypeptide(L)' 'MAKIEIKGSPEELERVATFLANNNVKFNVVNDYGNHSIEDLERYADLTQRFTDPVPEK' A
#
# COMPACT_ATOMS: atom_id res chain seq x y z
N MET A 1 3.61 12.72 -17.33
CA MET A 1 4.34 11.70 -16.54
C MET A 1 3.53 10.43 -16.54
N ALA A 2 4.16 9.26 -16.62
CA ALA A 2 3.44 7.99 -16.51
C ALA A 2 3.10 7.72 -15.04
N LYS A 3 1.87 7.27 -14.78
CA LYS A 3 1.43 6.75 -13.49
C LYS A 3 1.37 5.23 -13.61
N ILE A 4 1.89 4.52 -12.61
CA ILE A 4 1.76 3.06 -12.52
C ILE A 4 0.74 2.77 -11.42
N GLU A 5 -0.25 1.94 -11.75
CA GLU A 5 -1.24 1.43 -10.79
C GLU A 5 -1.07 -0.07 -10.70
N ILE A 6 -0.97 -0.58 -9.47
CA ILE A 6 -0.81 -2.00 -9.17
C ILE A 6 -2.04 -2.42 -8.40
N LYS A 7 -2.74 -3.45 -8.90
CA LYS A 7 -3.90 -4.06 -8.26
C LYS A 7 -3.56 -5.51 -7.93
N GLY A 8 -3.93 -5.98 -6.74
CA GLY A 8 -3.64 -7.33 -6.27
C GLY A 8 -4.29 -7.59 -4.93
N SER A 9 -4.01 -8.75 -4.33
CA SER A 9 -4.42 -9.02 -2.96
C SER A 9 -3.63 -8.15 -1.96
N PRO A 10 -4.11 -7.99 -0.71
CA PRO A 10 -3.35 -7.29 0.33
C PRO A 10 -1.92 -7.82 0.49
N GLU A 11 -1.74 -9.14 0.41
CA GLU A 11 -0.43 -9.81 0.56
C GLU A 11 0.54 -9.47 -0.58
N GLU A 12 0.03 -9.37 -1.80
CA GLU A 12 0.83 -8.94 -2.96
C GLU A 12 1.23 -7.47 -2.82
N LEU A 13 0.28 -6.62 -2.41
CA LEU A 13 0.52 -5.20 -2.20
C LEU A 13 1.49 -4.94 -1.06
N GLU A 14 1.49 -5.74 0.00
CA GLU A 14 2.48 -5.66 1.09
C GLU A 14 3.90 -5.87 0.57
N ARG A 15 4.11 -6.90 -0.27
CA ARG A 15 5.43 -7.19 -0.85
C ARG A 15 5.91 -6.05 -1.74
N VAL A 16 5.01 -5.52 -2.57
CA VAL A 16 5.30 -4.40 -3.47
C VAL A 16 5.61 -3.13 -2.66
N ALA A 17 4.76 -2.79 -1.69
CA ALA A 17 4.94 -1.62 -0.82
C ALA A 17 6.26 -1.68 -0.06
N THR A 18 6.61 -2.86 0.49
CA THR A 18 7.88 -3.09 1.16
C THR A 18 9.06 -2.87 0.21
N PHE A 19 8.99 -3.39 -1.02
CA PHE A 19 10.03 -3.19 -2.02
C PHE A 19 10.18 -1.70 -2.39
N LEU A 20 9.08 -0.99 -2.62
CA LEU A 20 9.11 0.43 -2.98
C LEU A 20 9.67 1.29 -1.84
N ALA A 21 9.26 1.02 -0.59
CA ALA A 21 9.77 1.68 0.59
C ALA A 21 11.28 1.48 0.77
N ASN A 22 11.76 0.23 0.63
CA ASN A 22 13.19 -0.09 0.73
C ASN A 22 14.05 0.60 -0.34
N ASN A 23 13.45 0.93 -1.49
CA ASN A 23 14.13 1.64 -2.58
C ASN A 23 13.91 3.17 -2.54
N ASN A 24 13.30 3.71 -1.48
CA ASN A 24 12.95 5.12 -1.36
C ASN A 24 12.08 5.66 -2.52
N VAL A 25 11.26 4.79 -3.11
CA VAL A 25 10.29 5.18 -4.13
C VAL A 25 9.05 5.72 -3.44
N LYS A 26 8.56 6.88 -3.87
CA LYS A 26 7.30 7.44 -3.35
C LYS A 26 6.12 6.72 -3.98
N PHE A 27 5.21 6.21 -3.15
CA PHE A 27 3.97 5.56 -3.56
C PHE A 27 2.88 5.83 -2.53
N ASN A 28 1.63 5.57 -2.90
CA ASN A 28 0.49 5.61 -2.00
C ASN A 28 -0.25 4.28 -2.09
N VAL A 29 -0.61 3.71 -0.93
CA VAL A 29 -1.58 2.61 -0.86
C VAL A 29 -2.96 3.24 -0.81
N VAL A 30 -3.84 2.87 -1.74
CA VAL A 30 -5.22 3.35 -1.79
C VAL A 30 -6.15 2.15 -1.81
N ASN A 31 -7.23 2.23 -1.04
CA ASN A 31 -8.25 1.21 -1.05
C ASN A 31 -9.06 1.31 -2.36
N ASP A 32 -9.20 0.20 -3.08
CA ASP A 32 -10.20 0.05 -4.13
C ASP A 32 -11.50 -0.25 -3.39
N TYR A 33 -12.45 0.69 -3.35
CA TYR A 33 -13.74 0.59 -2.66
C TYR A 33 -14.67 -0.53 -3.21
N GLY A 34 -14.11 -1.62 -3.74
CA GLY A 34 -14.78 -2.83 -4.17
C GLY A 34 -15.21 -3.73 -3.02
N ASN A 35 -16.00 -4.76 -3.35
CA ASN A 35 -16.52 -5.78 -2.43
C ASN A 35 -15.40 -6.69 -1.91
N HIS A 36 -14.54 -6.15 -1.05
CA HIS A 36 -13.57 -6.92 -0.29
C HIS A 36 -14.24 -7.55 0.93
N SER A 37 -13.71 -8.71 1.36
CA SER A 37 -14.13 -9.30 2.63
C SER A 37 -13.75 -8.38 3.79
N ILE A 38 -14.41 -8.53 4.95
CA ILE A 38 -14.07 -7.71 6.13
C ILE A 38 -12.59 -7.90 6.52
N GLU A 39 -12.08 -9.13 6.41
CA GLU A 39 -10.67 -9.44 6.69
C GLU A 39 -9.71 -8.71 5.73
N ASP A 40 -10.04 -8.67 4.44
CA ASP A 40 -9.24 -7.94 3.45
C ASP A 40 -9.22 -6.43 3.77
N LEU A 41 -10.37 -5.86 4.15
CA LEU A 41 -10.48 -4.45 4.51
C LEU A 41 -9.59 -4.09 5.70
N GLU A 42 -9.55 -4.95 6.72
CA GLU A 42 -8.68 -4.77 7.88
C GLU A 42 -7.20 -4.80 7.49
N ARG A 43 -6.79 -5.74 6.63
CA ARG A 43 -5.41 -5.80 6.13
C ARG A 43 -5.05 -4.58 5.27
N TYR A 44 -5.97 -4.11 4.44
CA TYR A 44 -5.79 -2.87 3.69
C TYR A 44 -5.60 -1.66 4.60
N ALA A 45 -6.36 -1.58 5.68
CA ALA A 45 -6.22 -0.51 6.66
C ALA A 45 -4.85 -0.55 7.35
N ASP A 46 -4.39 -1.73 7.77
CA ASP A 46 -3.05 -1.92 8.37
C ASP A 46 -1.93 -1.54 7.39
N LEU A 47 -2.02 -1.98 6.14
CA LEU A 47 -1.06 -1.63 5.09
C LEU A 47 -1.05 -0.13 4.82
N THR A 48 -2.22 0.49 4.72
CA THR A 48 -2.31 1.93 4.53
C THR A 48 -1.66 2.64 5.71
N GLN A 49 -1.96 2.27 6.95
CA GLN A 49 -1.34 2.88 8.13
C GLN A 49 0.19 2.72 8.14
N ARG A 50 0.70 1.51 7.87
CA ARG A 50 2.15 1.21 7.84
C ARG A 50 2.92 2.04 6.83
N PHE A 51 2.33 2.33 5.67
CA PHE A 51 3.02 2.98 4.56
C PHE A 51 2.55 4.43 4.32
N THR A 52 1.60 4.95 5.10
CA THR A 52 1.12 6.34 5.03
C THR A 52 1.88 7.26 5.97
N ASP A 53 2.43 6.75 7.07
CA ASP A 53 3.25 7.60 7.94
C ASP A 53 4.57 7.96 7.22
N PRO A 54 4.80 9.26 6.97
CA PRO A 54 6.03 9.70 6.35
C PRO A 54 7.18 9.35 7.30
N VAL A 55 8.22 8.72 6.75
CA VAL A 55 9.52 8.58 7.43
C VAL A 55 9.85 9.95 8.05
N PRO A 56 10.01 10.07 9.38
CA PRO A 56 10.36 11.35 9.97
C PRO A 56 11.67 11.80 9.33
N GLU A 57 11.68 13.02 8.75
CA GLU A 57 12.93 13.64 8.34
C GLU A 57 13.86 13.72 9.55
N LYS A 58 15.10 13.25 9.34
CA LYS A 58 16.14 13.11 10.37
C LYS A 58 16.42 14.40 11.13
#